data_AF-A0A4P7VJA6-F1
#
_entry.id   AF-A0A4P7VJA6-F1
#
_cell.length_a   1.000
_cell.length_b   1.000
_cell.length_c   1.000
_cell.angle_alpha   90.00
_cell.angle_beta   90.00
_cell.angle_gamma   90.00
#
_symmetry.space_group_name_H-M   'P 1'
#
loop_
_entity.id
_entity.type
_entity.pdbx_description
1 polymer ?
#
loop_
_entity_poly.entity_id
_entity_poly.type
_entity_poly.pdbx_seq_one_letter_code
_entity_poly.pdbx_strand_id
1 'polypeptide(L)'
;MALGRKTGGRVAGTPNKKNPLKGYLRTHSIEYFTARPRTDEHGNSFIASDFDLDLAELAPVDRVTAELKLLKFHTPEMKSVDMDMTVDDTSRSIADRLSQLVDDTPAS
;
A
#
# COMPACT_ATOMS: atom_id res chain seq x y z
N MET A 1 -7.38 -43.99 -0.10
CA MET A 1 -7.48 -42.61 0.44
C MET A 1 -6.15 -41.90 0.20
N ALA A 2 -6.08 -40.97 -0.74
CA ALA A 2 -4.85 -40.24 -1.05
C ALA A 2 -4.68 -39.05 -0.08
N LEU A 3 -3.64 -39.08 0.75
CA LEU A 3 -3.24 -37.94 1.59
C LEU A 3 -2.65 -36.83 0.69
N GLY A 4 -3.49 -35.89 0.25
CA GLY A 4 -3.04 -34.67 -0.41
C GLY A 4 -2.30 -33.76 0.56
N ARG A 5 -0.96 -33.76 0.52
CA ARG A 5 -0.15 -32.76 1.22
C ARG A 5 -0.30 -31.42 0.51
N LYS A 6 -0.85 -30.40 1.18
CA LYS A 6 -0.85 -29.00 0.74
C LYS A 6 0.60 -28.45 0.73
N THR A 7 1.40 -28.77 -0.28
CA THR A 7 2.79 -28.31 -0.43
C THR A 7 2.86 -26.98 -1.18
N GLY A 8 2.20 -25.94 -0.67
CA GLY A 8 2.22 -24.65 -1.39
C GLY A 8 1.61 -23.45 -0.67
N GLY A 9 1.30 -23.54 0.62
CA GLY A 9 0.89 -22.36 1.39
C GLY A 9 2.12 -21.62 1.92
N ARG A 10 2.09 -20.28 1.91
CA ARG A 10 3.05 -19.45 2.65
C ARG A 10 3.13 -19.99 4.09
N VAL A 11 4.31 -20.45 4.50
CA VAL A 11 4.54 -20.91 5.87
C VAL A 11 4.25 -19.72 6.79
N ALA A 12 3.15 -19.80 7.55
CA ALA A 12 2.85 -18.86 8.61
C ALA A 12 4.04 -18.88 9.57
N GLY A 13 4.75 -17.76 9.67
CA GLY A 13 6.00 -17.68 10.44
C GLY A 13 7.28 -17.75 9.61
N THR A 14 7.27 -17.45 8.31
CA THR A 14 8.51 -16.93 7.69
C THR A 14 8.91 -15.72 8.53
N PRO A 15 9.99 -15.77 9.31
CA PRO A 15 10.33 -14.68 10.21
C PRO A 15 10.46 -13.46 9.33
N ASN A 16 9.66 -12.42 9.58
CA ASN A 16 9.83 -11.13 8.92
C ASN A 16 11.27 -10.72 9.18
N LYS A 17 12.18 -11.08 8.27
CA LYS A 17 13.61 -10.87 8.40
C LYS A 17 13.72 -9.36 8.59
N LYS A 18 14.07 -8.93 9.81
CA LYS A 18 14.16 -7.50 10.13
C LYS A 18 15.16 -6.96 9.14
N ASN A 19 14.67 -6.30 8.10
CA ASN A 19 15.52 -5.81 7.03
C ASN A 19 16.20 -4.57 7.63
N PRO A 20 17.50 -4.65 7.98
CA PRO A 20 18.17 -3.56 8.69
C PRO A 20 18.12 -2.27 7.86
N LEU A 21 18.12 -2.40 6.53
CA LEU A 21 17.97 -1.28 5.61
C LEU A 21 16.62 -0.57 5.76
N LYS A 22 15.53 -1.31 5.95
CA LYS A 22 14.21 -0.70 6.18
C LYS A 22 14.15 0.05 7.51
N GLY A 23 14.86 -0.45 8.53
CA GLY A 23 15.00 0.24 9.81
C GLY A 23 15.76 1.56 9.66
N TYR A 24 16.92 1.52 9.01
CA TYR A 24 17.75 2.70 8.74
C TYR A 24 17.02 3.76 7.90
N LEU A 25 16.34 3.35 6.81
CA LEU A 25 15.56 4.27 6.00
C LEU A 25 14.41 4.90 6.80
N ARG A 26 13.78 4.14 7.70
CA ARG A 26 12.75 4.66 8.59
C ARG A 26 13.32 5.67 9.59
N THR A 27 14.48 5.41 10.20
CA THR A 27 15.08 6.36 11.14
C THR A 27 15.48 7.64 10.42
N HIS A 28 16.18 7.53 9.28
CA HIS A 28 16.59 8.70 8.51
C HIS A 28 15.39 9.54 8.02
N SER A 29 14.32 8.89 7.55
CA SER A 29 13.11 9.63 7.16
C SER A 29 12.44 10.31 8.35
N ILE A 30 12.34 9.66 9.51
CA ILE A 30 11.84 10.30 10.74
C ILE A 30 12.69 11.53 11.07
N GLU A 31 14.02 11.39 11.07
CA GLU A 31 14.91 12.50 11.40
C GLU A 31 14.74 13.69 10.46
N TYR A 32 14.65 13.43 9.16
CA TYR A 32 14.47 14.44 8.12
C TYR A 32 13.18 15.27 8.29
N PHE A 33 12.08 14.63 8.71
CA PHE A 33 10.79 15.31 8.95
C PHE A 33 10.63 15.81 10.41
N THR A 34 11.56 15.53 11.31
CA THR A 34 11.46 16.01 12.70
C THR A 34 11.95 17.44 12.82
N ALA A 35 11.11 18.31 13.38
CA ALA A 35 11.48 19.68 13.70
C ALA A 35 12.54 19.71 14.81
N ARG A 36 13.62 20.46 14.61
CA ARG A 36 14.73 20.60 15.55
C ARG A 36 15.11 22.06 15.72
N PRO A 37 15.66 22.45 16.89
CA PRO A 37 16.21 23.79 17.06
C PRO A 37 17.41 23.98 16.12
N ARG A 38 17.39 25.08 15.38
CA ARG A 38 18.40 25.51 14.40
C ARG A 38 18.80 26.94 14.71
N THR A 39 19.98 27.33 14.27
CA THR A 39 20.49 28.69 14.38
C THR A 39 20.82 29.20 13.00
N ASP A 40 20.30 30.38 12.68
CA ASP A 40 20.56 31.05 11.41
C ASP A 40 21.95 31.73 11.40
N GLU A 41 22.40 32.19 10.24
CA GLU A 41 23.66 32.94 10.06
C GLU A 41 23.71 34.22 10.90
N HIS A 42 22.53 34.79 11.22
CA HIS A 42 22.38 35.96 12.08
C HIS A 42 22.32 35.64 13.58
N GLY A 43 22.48 34.37 13.97
CA GLY A 43 22.44 33.94 15.37
C GLY A 43 21.03 33.81 15.96
N ASN A 44 19.99 33.93 15.14
CA ASN A 44 18.61 33.74 15.57
C ASN A 44 18.27 32.24 15.66
N SER A 45 17.75 31.83 16.81
CA SER A 45 17.28 30.45 17.02
C SER A 45 15.85 30.29 16.47
N PHE A 46 15.64 29.27 15.67
CA PHE A 46 14.31 28.91 15.15
C PHE A 46 14.12 27.39 15.16
N ILE A 47 12.89 26.94 14.96
CA ILE A 47 12.54 25.51 14.95
C ILE A 47 12.12 25.17 13.53
N ALA A 48 12.85 24.28 12.86
CA ALA A 48 12.54 23.79 11.53
C ALA A 48 13.01 22.35 11.35
N SER A 49 12.36 21.60 10.47
CA SER A 49 12.87 20.32 9.96
C SER A 49 13.78 20.52 8.75
N ASP A 50 14.57 19.50 8.39
CA ASP A 50 15.38 19.55 7.16
C ASP A 50 14.48 19.68 5.92
N PHE A 51 13.32 19.02 5.94
CA PHE A 51 12.33 19.15 4.88
C PHE A 51 11.83 20.59 4.68
N ASP A 52 11.60 21.33 5.77
CA ASP A 52 11.12 22.72 5.68
C ASP A 52 12.18 23.65 5.06
N LEU A 53 13.46 23.39 5.37
CA LEU A 53 14.58 24.13 4.81
C LEU A 53 14.74 23.85 3.31
N ASP A 54 14.71 22.57 2.93
CA ASP A 54 14.81 22.17 1.52
C ASP A 54 13.63 22.73 0.70
N LEU A 55 12.40 22.69 1.25
CA LEU A 55 11.24 23.32 0.61
C LEU A 55 11.40 24.84 0.45
N ALA A 56 12.01 25.52 1.42
CA ALA A 56 12.25 26.95 1.33
C ALA A 56 13.27 27.31 0.24
N GLU A 57 14.23 26.43 -0.03
CA GLU A 57 15.24 26.57 -1.09
C GLU A 57 14.68 26.28 -2.49
N LEU A 58 13.69 25.39 -2.61
CA LEU A 58 13.09 25.02 -3.89
C LEU A 58 12.42 26.20 -4.63
N ALA A 59 12.32 26.13 -5.96
CA ALA A 59 11.55 27.09 -6.73
C ALA A 59 10.03 26.98 -6.40
N PRO A 60 9.26 28.09 -6.47
CA PRO A 60 7.84 28.07 -6.08
C PRO A 60 7.00 27.01 -6.79
N VAL A 61 7.26 26.79 -8.08
CA VAL A 61 6.57 25.76 -8.87
C VAL A 61 6.87 24.36 -8.33
N ASP A 62 8.13 24.09 -8.03
CA ASP A 62 8.57 22.77 -7.57
C ASP A 62 8.06 22.47 -6.15
N ARG A 63 7.95 23.47 -5.27
CA ARG A 63 7.32 23.34 -3.94
C ARG A 63 5.90 22.81 -4.04
N VAL A 64 5.08 23.43 -4.88
CA VAL A 64 3.68 23.00 -5.09
C VAL A 64 3.63 21.57 -5.62
N THR A 65 4.56 21.18 -6.51
CA THR A 65 4.60 19.79 -6.99
C THR A 65 5.01 18.78 -5.90
N ALA A 66 5.92 19.15 -5.00
CA ALA A 66 6.36 18.30 -3.90
C ALA A 66 5.21 18.08 -2.90
N GLU A 67 4.49 19.14 -2.55
CA GLU A 67 3.31 19.08 -1.67
C GLU A 67 2.19 18.24 -2.30
N LEU A 68 1.90 18.42 -3.59
CA LEU A 68 0.91 17.61 -4.29
C LEU A 68 1.28 16.12 -4.31
N LYS A 69 2.56 15.77 -4.46
CA LYS A 69 3.02 14.37 -4.40
C LYS A 69 2.87 13.78 -3.00
N LEU A 70 3.21 14.54 -1.96
CA LEU A 70 2.99 14.13 -0.57
C LEU A 70 1.49 13.93 -0.28
N LEU A 71 0.66 14.84 -0.76
CA LEU A 71 -0.80 14.76 -0.60
C LEU A 71 -1.37 13.51 -1.28
N LYS A 72 -0.94 13.20 -2.50
CA LYS A 72 -1.35 11.98 -3.21
C LYS A 72 -0.91 10.69 -2.53
N PHE A 73 0.19 10.72 -1.77
CA PHE A 73 0.66 9.56 -1.01
C PHE A 73 -0.24 9.28 0.20
N HIS A 74 -0.74 10.33 0.87
CA HIS A 74 -1.57 10.19 2.06
C HIS A 74 -3.07 10.09 1.74
N THR A 75 -3.53 10.77 0.70
CA THR A 75 -4.93 10.78 0.26
C THR A 75 -5.03 10.08 -1.10
N PRO A 76 -5.62 8.88 -1.15
CA PRO A 76 -5.87 8.22 -2.42
C PRO A 76 -6.79 9.10 -3.25
N GLU A 77 -6.44 9.34 -4.51
CA GLU A 77 -7.38 9.92 -5.46
C GLU A 77 -8.58 8.96 -5.55
N MET A 78 -9.78 9.49 -5.29
CA MET A 78 -11.03 8.76 -5.46
C MET A 78 -11.17 8.37 -6.93
N LYS A 79 -10.62 7.21 -7.30
CA LYS A 79 -10.90 6.60 -8.59
C LYS A 79 -12.35 6.16 -8.53
N SER A 80 -13.19 6.69 -9.41
CA SER A 80 -14.51 6.11 -9.63
C SER A 80 -14.29 4.65 -10.00
N VAL A 81 -14.78 3.75 -9.16
CA VAL A 81 -14.91 2.35 -9.55
C VAL A 81 -16.05 2.35 -10.56
N ASP A 82 -15.74 2.29 -11.84
CA ASP A 82 -16.71 1.91 -12.85
C ASP A 82 -17.12 0.48 -12.51
N MET A 83 -18.26 0.36 -11.82
CA MET A 83 -18.82 -0.91 -11.41
C MET A 83 -19.40 -1.55 -12.67
N ASP A 84 -18.61 -2.39 -13.33
CA ASP A 84 -19.07 -3.15 -14.49
C ASP A 84 -20.10 -4.17 -13.99
N MET A 85 -21.38 -3.82 -14.08
CA MET A 85 -22.49 -4.71 -13.73
C MET A 85 -22.70 -5.75 -14.84
N THR A 86 -21.71 -6.60 -15.09
CA THR A 86 -21.97 -7.89 -15.71
C THR A 86 -22.39 -8.83 -14.59
N VAL A 87 -23.71 -8.94 -14.39
CA VAL A 87 -24.31 -9.99 -13.56
C VAL A 87 -24.07 -11.32 -14.27
N ASP A 88 -22.86 -11.86 -14.14
CA ASP A 88 -22.56 -13.22 -14.56
C ASP A 88 -22.66 -14.16 -13.35
N ASP A 89 -23.67 -15.00 -13.46
CA ASP A 89 -24.34 -15.87 -12.50
C ASP A 89 -23.47 -16.99 -11.89
N THR A 90 -22.30 -16.69 -11.29
CA THR A 90 -21.40 -17.76 -10.81
C THR A 90 -20.87 -17.61 -9.39
N SER A 91 -21.77 -17.63 -8.40
CA SER A 91 -21.49 -18.26 -7.09
C SER A 91 -22.24 -19.57 -6.91
N ARG A 92 -22.59 -20.26 -8.00
CA ARG A 92 -23.12 -21.63 -7.92
C ARG A 92 -21.97 -22.55 -7.54
N SER A 93 -22.16 -23.29 -6.44
CA SER A 93 -21.18 -24.24 -5.97
C SER A 93 -21.00 -25.34 -7.02
N ILE A 94 -19.85 -26.03 -7.00
CA ILE A 94 -19.63 -27.18 -7.88
C ILE A 94 -20.73 -28.25 -7.65
N ALA A 95 -21.28 -28.33 -6.43
CA ALA A 95 -22.40 -29.20 -6.11
C ALA A 95 -23.67 -28.85 -6.89
N ASP A 96 -24.00 -27.55 -7.04
CA ASP A 96 -25.19 -27.09 -7.80
C ASP A 96 -25.06 -27.37 -9.30
N ARG A 97 -23.82 -27.36 -9.82
CA ARG A 97 -23.55 -27.72 -11.22
C ARG A 97 -23.64 -29.23 -11.45
N LEU A 98 -23.23 -30.02 -10.45
CA LEU A 98 -23.27 -31.48 -10.52
C LEU A 98 -24.71 -32.03 -10.37
N SER A 99 -25.55 -31.42 -9.55
CA SER A 99 -26.97 -31.83 -9.44
C SER A 99 -27.72 -31.61 -10.74
N GLN A 100 -27.55 -30.44 -11.37
CA GLN A 100 -28.17 -30.15 -12.68
C GLN A 100 -27.72 -31.13 -13.77
N LEU A 101 -26.45 -31.54 -13.76
CA LEU A 101 -25.94 -32.50 -14.73
C LEU A 101 -26.52 -33.91 -14.52
N VAL A 102 -26.80 -34.30 -13.28
CA VAL A 102 -27.47 -35.57 -12.96
C VAL A 102 -28.93 -35.53 -13.36
N ASP A 103 -29.60 -34.39 -13.14
CA ASP A 103 -31.01 -34.20 -13.51
C ASP A 103 -31.22 -34.13 -15.04
N ASP A 104 -30.22 -33.64 -15.79
CA ASP A 104 -30.23 -33.57 -17.26
C ASP A 104 -29.82 -34.88 -17.96
N THR A 105 -29.50 -35.95 -17.21
CA THR A 105 -29.20 -37.26 -17.80
C THR A 105 -30.50 -38.09 -17.91
N PRO A 106 -31.13 -38.23 -19.09
CA PRO A 106 -32.31 -39.10 -19.20
C PRO A 106 -31.89 -40.55 -18.94
N ALA A 107 -32.52 -41.16 -17.94
CA ALA A 107 -32.39 -42.59 -17.66
C ALA A 107 -32.73 -43.40 -18.91
N SER A 108 -31.71 -44.01 -19.52
CA SER A 108 -31.85 -45.09 -20.50
C SER A 108 -32.06 -46.43 -19.80
#